data_AF-A0AAN2PH60-F1
#
_entry.id   AF-A0AAN2PH60-F1
#
_cell.length_a   1.000
_cell.length_b   1.000
_cell.length_c   1.000
_cell.angle_alpha   90.00
_cell.angle_beta   90.00
_cell.angle_gamma   90.00
#
_symmetry.space_group_name_H-M   'P 1'
#
loop_
_entity.id
_entity.type
_entity.pdbx_description
1 polymer ?
#
loop_
_entity_poly.entity_id
_entity_poly.type
_entity_poly.pdbx_seq_one_letter_code
_entity_poly.pdbx_strand_id
1 'polypeptide(L)'
;MKKFFSLICGLLFAFSLTGCLGEDYDFTPPSVTLTPTLSNSDIKLKVANIDWKSDKEYKKETKDILSLARKQKQVSINSGQHDYYIDFDSQDFKIEKISIWVWKQDKKVELEVDKNLNFNFPKEKGEYLIEVDLLTDNGSAEYVGNIAIK
;
A
#
# COMPACT_ATOMS: atom_id res chain seq x y z
N MET A 1 53.27 -3.03 -28.94
CA MET A 1 52.05 -3.83 -28.68
C MET A 1 51.69 -3.91 -27.19
N LYS A 2 52.61 -4.20 -26.25
CA LYS A 2 52.29 -4.27 -24.79
C LYS A 2 51.73 -2.98 -24.17
N LYS A 3 52.22 -1.80 -24.55
CA LYS A 3 51.75 -0.51 -24.00
C LYS A 3 50.34 -0.10 -24.45
N PHE A 4 49.94 -0.47 -25.66
CA PHE A 4 48.59 -0.20 -26.18
C PHE A 4 47.53 -1.09 -25.52
N PHE A 5 47.86 -2.36 -25.25
CA PHE A 5 46.95 -3.28 -24.55
C PHE A 5 46.68 -2.82 -23.11
N SER A 6 47.70 -2.29 -22.43
CA SER A 6 47.57 -1.72 -21.07
C SER A 6 46.67 -0.48 -21.02
N LEU A 7 46.69 0.36 -22.06
CA LEU A 7 45.86 1.56 -22.16
C LEU A 7 44.38 1.22 -22.42
N ILE A 8 44.11 0.20 -23.25
CA ILE A 8 42.74 -0.25 -23.55
C ILE A 8 42.10 -0.89 -22.31
N CYS A 9 42.85 -1.68 -21.53
CA CYS A 9 42.34 -2.22 -20.26
C CYS A 9 42.00 -1.11 -19.26
N GLY A 10 42.85 -0.08 -19.10
CA GLY A 10 42.57 1.03 -18.18
C GLY A 10 41.33 1.84 -18.56
N LEU A 11 41.07 2.04 -19.85
CA LEU A 11 39.90 2.77 -20.34
C LEU A 11 38.59 2.00 -20.11
N LEU A 12 38.59 0.67 -20.28
CA LEU A 12 37.41 -0.17 -20.03
C LEU A 12 37.01 -0.21 -18.55
N PHE A 13 37.97 -0.15 -17.62
CA PHE A 13 37.68 -0.05 -16.18
C PHE A 13 37.12 1.33 -15.76
N ALA A 14 37.45 2.41 -16.49
CA ALA A 14 36.87 3.73 -16.19
C ALA A 14 35.37 3.80 -16.52
N PHE A 15 34.91 3.06 -17.53
CA PHE A 15 33.49 3.00 -17.91
C PHE A 15 32.65 2.13 -16.95
N SER A 16 33.24 1.14 -16.26
CA SER A 16 32.51 0.34 -15.27
C SER A 16 32.31 1.06 -13.93
N LEU A 17 33.12 2.09 -13.62
CA LEU A 17 32.98 2.89 -12.39
C LEU A 17 32.01 4.08 -12.50
N THR A 18 31.53 4.42 -13.71
CA THR A 18 30.62 5.57 -13.94
C THR A 18 29.18 5.15 -14.20
N GLY A 19 28.87 3.85 -14.12
CA GLY A 19 27.50 3.36 -14.19
C GLY A 19 26.74 3.70 -12.91
N CYS A 20 26.11 4.89 -12.86
CA CYS A 20 24.85 5.00 -12.12
C CYS A 20 23.84 4.16 -12.90
N LEU A 21 23.63 2.92 -12.48
CA LEU A 21 22.46 2.17 -12.90
C LEU A 21 21.26 2.99 -12.43
N GLY A 22 20.57 3.66 -13.37
CA GLY A 22 19.33 4.33 -13.06
C GLY A 22 18.32 3.26 -12.67
N GLU A 23 18.08 3.11 -11.38
CA GLU A 23 17.00 2.27 -10.86
C GLU A 23 15.68 2.91 -11.31
N ASP A 24 14.79 2.10 -11.87
CA ASP A 24 13.45 2.53 -12.26
C ASP A 24 12.57 2.50 -11.01
N TYR A 25 12.51 3.63 -10.31
CA TYR A 25 11.68 3.78 -9.10
C TYR A 25 10.23 4.05 -9.49
N ASP A 26 9.29 3.37 -8.83
CA ASP A 26 7.87 3.69 -8.93
C ASP A 26 7.52 4.81 -7.95
N PHE A 27 7.40 6.01 -8.48
CA PHE A 27 7.06 7.21 -7.72
C PHE A 27 5.56 7.38 -7.48
N THR A 28 4.71 6.45 -7.94
CA THR A 28 3.26 6.58 -7.82
C THR A 28 2.77 6.22 -6.40
N PRO A 29 1.65 6.80 -5.93
CA PRO A 29 1.00 6.34 -4.71
C PRO A 29 0.59 4.87 -4.87
N PRO A 30 0.84 3.99 -3.88
CA PRO A 30 0.61 2.56 -4.04
C PRO A 30 -0.88 2.23 -4.10
N SER A 31 -1.23 1.12 -4.72
CA SER A 31 -2.51 0.44 -4.47
C SER A 31 -2.41 -0.39 -3.20
N VAL A 32 -3.51 -0.52 -2.47
CA VAL A 32 -3.58 -1.33 -1.24
C VAL A 32 -4.48 -2.54 -1.43
N THR A 33 -3.94 -3.71 -1.09
CA THR A 33 -4.70 -4.96 -1.00
C THR A 33 -4.57 -5.53 0.42
N LEU A 34 -5.68 -5.98 1.00
CA LEU A 34 -5.66 -6.71 2.26
C LEU A 34 -5.67 -8.21 1.95
N THR A 35 -4.57 -8.87 2.26
CA THR A 35 -4.35 -10.26 1.86
C THR A 35 -4.43 -11.18 3.09
N PRO A 36 -5.30 -12.19 3.08
CA PRO A 36 -5.37 -13.16 4.15
C PRO A 36 -4.17 -14.12 4.11
N THR A 37 -3.60 -14.47 5.25
CA THR A 37 -2.47 -15.41 5.32
C THR A 37 -2.84 -16.84 4.88
N LEU A 38 -4.11 -17.24 5.04
CA LEU A 38 -4.57 -18.63 4.86
C LEU A 38 -5.71 -18.81 3.83
N SER A 39 -6.05 -17.77 3.04
CA SER A 39 -7.10 -17.89 2.03
C SER A 39 -6.79 -17.08 0.78
N ASN A 40 -7.68 -17.14 -0.22
CA ASN A 40 -7.50 -16.47 -1.51
C ASN A 40 -8.50 -15.31 -1.73
N SER A 41 -9.09 -14.76 -0.65
CA SER A 41 -10.08 -13.69 -0.75
C SER A 41 -9.44 -12.33 -0.45
N ASP A 42 -8.63 -11.87 -1.38
CA ASP A 42 -7.98 -10.56 -1.31
C ASP A 42 -9.01 -9.44 -1.35
N ILE A 43 -8.77 -8.41 -0.56
CA ILE A 43 -9.63 -7.23 -0.49
C ILE A 43 -8.88 -6.05 -1.11
N LYS A 44 -9.13 -5.79 -2.38
CA LYS A 44 -8.58 -4.62 -3.06
C LYS A 44 -9.30 -3.37 -2.58
N LEU A 45 -8.56 -2.43 -2.02
CA LEU A 45 -9.11 -1.17 -1.55
C LEU A 45 -9.12 -0.12 -2.66
N LYS A 46 -10.04 0.83 -2.54
CA LYS A 46 -10.13 1.96 -3.46
C LYS A 46 -9.60 3.20 -2.80
N VAL A 47 -8.70 3.89 -3.49
CA VAL A 47 -8.21 5.21 -3.09
C VAL A 47 -9.39 6.19 -2.87
N ALA A 48 -9.47 6.76 -1.68
CA ALA A 48 -10.37 7.85 -1.32
C ALA A 48 -9.68 9.21 -1.49
N ASN A 49 -8.59 9.44 -0.76
CA ASN A 49 -7.84 10.70 -0.74
C ASN A 49 -6.36 10.45 -1.02
N ILE A 50 -5.71 11.40 -1.69
CA ILE A 50 -4.26 11.40 -1.95
C ILE A 50 -3.74 12.83 -1.84
N ASP A 51 -2.64 13.00 -1.11
CA ASP A 51 -1.72 14.14 -1.21
C ASP A 51 -0.30 13.56 -1.22
N TRP A 52 0.24 13.36 -2.43
CA TRP A 52 1.50 12.65 -2.63
C TRP A 52 2.41 13.46 -3.56
N LYS A 53 3.67 13.60 -3.14
CA LYS A 53 4.68 14.42 -3.77
C LYS A 53 5.89 13.55 -4.08
N SER A 54 6.10 13.30 -5.36
CA SER A 54 7.21 12.52 -5.85
C SER A 54 7.75 13.15 -7.14
N ASP A 55 7.69 12.44 -8.28
CA ASP A 55 8.03 12.98 -9.60
C ASP A 55 7.05 14.07 -10.05
N LYS A 56 5.80 13.95 -9.61
CA LYS A 56 4.73 14.93 -9.79
C LYS A 56 3.84 14.99 -8.56
N GLU A 57 2.97 15.99 -8.54
CA GLU A 57 1.94 16.12 -7.50
C GLU A 57 0.72 15.27 -7.87
N TYR A 58 0.39 14.33 -6.97
CA TYR A 58 -0.86 13.58 -7.03
C TYR A 58 -1.79 14.14 -5.95
N LYS A 59 -2.96 14.61 -6.37
CA LYS A 59 -3.96 15.14 -5.46
C LYS A 59 -5.34 14.62 -5.80
N LYS A 60 -6.01 14.05 -4.80
CA LYS A 60 -7.38 13.57 -4.90
C LYS A 60 -8.09 13.80 -3.58
N GLU A 61 -9.29 14.34 -3.66
CA GLU A 61 -10.16 14.54 -2.51
C GLU A 61 -11.56 14.00 -2.78
N THR A 62 -12.08 13.20 -1.86
CA THR A 62 -13.40 12.60 -1.88
C THR A 62 -14.22 13.16 -0.73
N LYS A 63 -15.33 13.85 -1.05
CA LYS A 63 -16.20 14.51 -0.05
C LYS A 63 -16.81 13.55 0.98
N ASP A 64 -17.10 12.32 0.56
CA ASP A 64 -17.72 11.29 1.41
C ASP A 64 -17.10 9.93 1.09
N ILE A 65 -16.10 9.57 1.88
CA ILE A 65 -15.33 8.33 1.74
C ILE A 65 -16.19 7.09 2.07
N LEU A 66 -17.18 7.22 2.96
CA LEU A 66 -18.05 6.11 3.35
C LEU A 66 -19.03 5.80 2.22
N SER A 67 -19.54 6.81 1.52
CA SER A 67 -20.33 6.63 0.30
C SER A 67 -19.50 6.01 -0.83
N LEU A 68 -18.23 6.38 -0.97
CA LEU A 68 -17.31 5.72 -1.90
C LEU A 68 -17.13 4.24 -1.56
N ALA A 69 -16.94 3.91 -0.28
CA ALA A 69 -16.83 2.54 0.21
C ALA A 69 -18.09 1.72 -0.12
N ARG A 70 -19.28 2.20 0.27
CA ARG A 70 -20.56 1.50 0.08
C ARG A 70 -20.88 1.17 -1.39
N LYS A 71 -20.43 2.00 -2.34
CA LYS A 71 -20.62 1.77 -3.78
C LYS A 71 -19.77 0.61 -4.33
N GLN A 72 -18.76 0.17 -3.60
CA GLN A 72 -17.91 -0.95 -4.00
C GLN A 72 -18.66 -2.27 -3.82
N LYS A 73 -18.30 -3.26 -4.64
CA LYS A 73 -18.77 -4.64 -4.45
C LYS A 73 -18.31 -5.12 -3.07
N GLN A 74 -19.25 -5.56 -2.24
CA GLN A 74 -18.95 -6.07 -0.92
C GLN A 74 -18.17 -7.39 -1.00
N VAL A 75 -17.05 -7.47 -0.27
CA VAL A 75 -16.23 -8.67 -0.15
C VAL A 75 -16.61 -9.42 1.12
N SER A 76 -16.93 -10.72 0.99
CA SER A 76 -17.23 -11.55 2.16
C SER A 76 -15.97 -12.17 2.73
N ILE A 77 -15.79 -12.08 4.04
CA ILE A 77 -14.72 -12.74 4.78
C ILE A 77 -15.31 -13.58 5.92
N ASN A 78 -14.63 -14.67 6.28
CA ASN A 78 -15.12 -15.55 7.35
C ASN A 78 -14.75 -14.99 8.72
N SER A 79 -15.71 -14.96 9.64
CA SER A 79 -15.44 -14.69 11.05
C SER A 79 -14.42 -15.71 11.58
N GLY A 80 -13.37 -15.21 12.23
CA GLY A 80 -12.30 -16.07 12.74
C GLY A 80 -11.25 -16.46 11.70
N GLN A 81 -11.30 -15.90 10.48
CA GLN A 81 -10.06 -15.76 9.71
C GLN A 81 -9.18 -14.76 10.45
N HIS A 82 -8.12 -15.33 11.03
CA HIS A 82 -7.07 -14.59 11.68
C HIS A 82 -5.99 -14.27 10.66
N ASP A 83 -5.40 -13.10 10.86
CA ASP A 83 -4.21 -12.64 10.16
C ASP A 83 -4.45 -12.26 8.69
N TYR A 84 -4.67 -10.96 8.51
CA TYR A 84 -4.54 -10.27 7.24
C TYR A 84 -3.29 -9.42 7.30
N TYR A 85 -2.61 -9.26 6.17
CA TYR A 85 -1.54 -8.29 6.02
C TYR A 85 -1.89 -7.26 4.94
N ILE A 86 -1.30 -6.08 5.06
CA ILE A 86 -1.44 -5.01 4.09
C ILE A 86 -0.37 -5.21 3.02
N ASP A 87 -0.79 -5.31 1.77
CA ASP A 87 0.07 -5.47 0.61
C ASP A 87 0.01 -4.23 -0.29
N PHE A 88 1.18 -3.79 -0.76
CA PHE A 88 1.35 -2.67 -1.68
C PHE A 88 1.86 -3.20 -3.01
N ASP A 89 1.32 -2.71 -4.13
CA ASP A 89 1.81 -3.08 -5.47
C ASP A 89 3.22 -2.55 -5.76
N SER A 90 3.61 -1.45 -5.14
CA SER A 90 4.98 -0.92 -5.10
C SER A 90 5.29 -0.29 -3.74
N GLN A 91 6.57 -0.30 -3.35
CA GLN A 91 7.00 0.23 -2.05
C GLN A 91 8.36 0.94 -2.12
N ASP A 92 8.47 1.94 -3.00
CA ASP A 92 9.62 2.85 -3.09
C ASP A 92 9.43 4.09 -2.20
N PHE A 93 8.99 3.87 -0.94
CA PHE A 93 8.75 4.91 0.06
C PHE A 93 8.95 4.37 1.48
N LYS A 94 9.22 5.27 2.43
CA LYS A 94 9.27 4.94 3.85
C LYS A 94 7.91 5.16 4.50
N ILE A 95 7.35 4.10 5.10
CA ILE A 95 6.14 4.21 5.92
C ILE A 95 6.49 4.95 7.22
N GLU A 96 5.83 6.08 7.46
CA GLU A 96 5.90 6.82 8.73
C GLU A 96 4.81 6.38 9.69
N LYS A 97 3.59 6.17 9.18
CA LYS A 97 2.46 5.70 9.96
C LYS A 97 1.47 4.96 9.07
N ILE A 98 0.89 3.90 9.61
CA ILE A 98 -0.28 3.23 9.04
C ILE A 98 -1.35 3.08 10.10
N SER A 99 -2.60 3.24 9.71
CA SER A 99 -3.74 3.06 10.61
C SER A 99 -4.88 2.44 9.84
N ILE A 100 -5.57 1.49 10.48
CA ILE A 100 -6.73 0.81 9.91
C ILE A 100 -7.91 1.07 10.81
N TRP A 101 -9.04 1.42 10.21
CA TRP A 101 -10.31 1.50 10.92
C TRP A 101 -11.38 0.68 10.23
N VAL A 102 -12.31 0.22 11.05
CA VAL A 102 -13.56 -0.36 10.59
C VAL A 102 -14.73 0.48 11.06
N TRP A 103 -15.70 0.63 10.18
CA TRP A 103 -16.93 1.36 10.42
C TRP A 103 -18.10 0.40 10.45
N LYS A 104 -18.85 0.41 11.56
CA LYS A 104 -20.12 -0.32 11.70
C LYS A 104 -21.18 0.61 12.25
N GLN A 105 -22.27 0.83 11.49
CA GLN A 105 -23.37 1.70 11.92
C GLN A 105 -22.87 3.05 12.48
N ASP A 106 -21.98 3.69 11.72
CA ASP A 106 -21.31 4.97 12.03
C ASP A 106 -20.37 4.97 13.24
N LYS A 107 -20.14 3.82 13.87
CA LYS A 107 -19.07 3.66 14.87
C LYS A 107 -17.76 3.31 14.16
N LYS A 108 -16.75 4.16 14.34
CA LYS A 108 -15.37 3.94 13.90
C LYS A 108 -14.57 3.25 15.00
N VAL A 109 -13.90 2.16 14.68
CA VAL A 109 -13.01 1.42 15.59
C VAL A 109 -11.67 1.24 14.90
N GLU A 110 -10.59 1.63 15.58
CA GLU A 110 -9.23 1.40 15.11
C GLU A 110 -8.83 -0.06 15.36
N LEU A 111 -8.16 -0.67 14.38
CA LEU A 111 -7.59 -2.00 14.50
C LEU A 111 -6.10 -1.90 14.83
N GLU A 112 -5.63 -2.78 15.70
CA GLU A 112 -4.21 -2.91 15.98
C GLU A 112 -3.49 -3.51 14.76
N VAL A 113 -2.42 -2.84 14.34
CA VAL A 113 -1.54 -3.27 13.26
C VAL A 113 -0.16 -3.53 13.85
N ASP A 114 0.38 -4.73 13.59
CA ASP A 114 1.71 -5.09 14.08
C ASP A 114 2.84 -4.51 13.19
N LYS A 115 4.09 -4.75 13.58
CA LYS A 115 5.28 -4.25 12.86
C LYS A 115 5.46 -4.84 11.46
N ASN A 116 4.82 -5.96 11.18
CA ASN A 116 4.85 -6.66 9.89
C ASN A 116 3.59 -6.35 9.08
N LEU A 117 2.83 -5.30 9.46
CA LEU A 117 1.57 -4.89 8.83
C LEU A 117 0.46 -5.94 8.91
N ASN A 118 0.54 -6.86 9.88
CA ASN A 118 -0.54 -7.79 10.14
C ASN A 118 -1.59 -7.15 11.05
N PHE A 119 -2.83 -7.54 10.85
CA PHE A 119 -3.96 -7.13 11.67
C PHE A 119 -5.05 -8.21 11.66
N ASN A 120 -6.01 -8.03 12.56
CA ASN A 120 -7.15 -8.93 12.71
C ASN A 120 -8.46 -8.16 12.59
N PHE A 121 -9.41 -8.70 11.82
CA PHE A 121 -10.76 -8.15 11.79
C PHE A 121 -11.53 -8.42 13.10
N PRO A 122 -12.54 -7.61 13.43
CA PRO A 122 -13.42 -7.88 14.55
C PRO A 122 -14.09 -9.26 14.44
N LYS A 123 -14.31 -9.91 15.59
CA LYS A 123 -15.05 -11.19 15.66
C LYS A 123 -16.55 -11.03 15.43
N GLU A 124 -17.07 -9.82 15.59
CA GLU A 124 -18.49 -9.55 15.46
C GLU A 124 -18.89 -9.60 13.98
N LYS A 125 -19.90 -10.41 13.66
CA LYS A 125 -20.42 -10.53 12.29
C LYS A 125 -21.17 -9.27 11.86
N GLY A 126 -21.27 -9.09 10.55
CA GLY A 126 -22.05 -8.03 9.94
C GLY A 126 -21.32 -7.30 8.83
N GLU A 127 -21.92 -6.19 8.40
CA GLU A 127 -21.39 -5.33 7.35
C GLU A 127 -20.47 -4.27 7.95
N TYR A 128 -19.32 -4.07 7.31
CA TYR A 128 -18.34 -3.08 7.71
C TYR A 128 -17.83 -2.32 6.49
N LEU A 129 -17.41 -1.09 6.70
CA LEU A 129 -16.52 -0.39 5.79
C LEU A 129 -15.13 -0.39 6.41
N ILE A 130 -14.10 -0.63 5.62
CA ILE A 130 -12.71 -0.53 6.06
C ILE A 130 -12.09 0.74 5.49
N GLU A 131 -11.27 1.39 6.29
CA GLU A 131 -10.48 2.58 5.97
C GLU A 131 -9.03 2.29 6.34
N VAL A 132 -8.10 2.62 5.45
CA VAL A 132 -6.66 2.52 5.69
C VAL A 132 -6.03 3.86 5.37
N ASP A 133 -5.37 4.46 6.35
CA ASP A 133 -4.55 5.66 6.17
C ASP A 133 -3.09 5.27 6.12
N LEU A 134 -2.43 5.72 5.07
CA LEU A 134 -0.99 5.58 4.85
C LEU A 134 -0.36 6.97 4.88
N LEU A 135 0.63 7.16 5.76
CA LEU A 135 1.52 8.31 5.78
C LEU A 135 2.96 7.85 5.52
N THR A 136 3.63 8.53 4.60
CA THR A 136 4.98 8.23 4.12
C THR A 136 5.81 9.51 4.01
N ASP A 137 7.10 9.33 3.72
CA ASP A 137 7.99 10.42 3.35
C ASP A 137 7.62 11.12 2.03
N ASN A 138 6.83 10.46 1.18
CA ASN A 138 6.30 11.02 -0.06
C ASN A 138 4.90 11.64 0.09
N GLY A 139 4.24 11.53 1.26
CA GLY A 139 2.94 12.13 1.51
C GLY A 139 1.94 11.16 2.12
N SER A 140 0.66 11.31 1.78
CA SER A 140 -0.42 10.53 2.36
C SER A 140 -1.41 9.99 1.34
N ALA A 141 -1.97 8.84 1.63
CA ALA A 141 -3.06 8.24 0.88
C ALA A 141 -4.04 7.53 1.82
N GLU A 142 -5.32 7.69 1.54
CA GLU A 142 -6.42 7.04 2.27
C GLU A 142 -7.15 6.09 1.31
N TYR A 143 -7.45 4.89 1.78
CA TYR A 143 -8.08 3.83 1.01
C TYR A 143 -9.30 3.31 1.75
N VAL A 144 -10.35 2.96 1.00
CA VAL A 144 -11.59 2.44 1.57
C VAL A 144 -12.09 1.19 0.87
N GLY A 145 -12.78 0.31 1.60
CA GLY A 145 -13.38 -0.92 1.10
C GLY A 145 -14.71 -1.25 1.78
N ASN A 146 -15.48 -2.15 1.16
CA ASN A 146 -16.76 -2.64 1.69
C ASN A 146 -16.68 -4.15 1.94
N ILE A 147 -16.89 -4.57 3.18
CA ILE A 147 -16.70 -5.96 3.61
C ILE A 147 -17.90 -6.48 4.40
N ALA A 148 -18.08 -7.79 4.41
CA ALA A 148 -19.03 -8.49 5.28
C ALA A 148 -18.33 -9.62 6.00
N ILE A 149 -18.37 -9.60 7.34
CA ILE A 149 -17.84 -10.65 8.21
C ILE A 149 -18.97 -11.66 8.45
N LYS A 150 -18.77 -12.90 7.97
CA LYS A 150 -19.78 -13.98 7.97
C LYS A 150 -19.61 -15.00 9.08
#